data_AF-A0A0C3FS66-F1
#
_entry.id   AF-A0A0C3FS66-F1
#
_cell.length_a   1.000
_cell.length_b   1.000
_cell.length_c   1.000
_cell.angle_alpha   90.00
_cell.angle_beta   90.00
_cell.angle_gamma   90.00
#
_symmetry.space_group_name_H-M   'P 1'
#
loop_
_entity.id
_entity.type
_entity.pdbx_description
1 polymer ?
#
loop_
_entity_poly.entity_id
_entity_poly.type
_entity_poly.pdbx_seq_one_letter_code
_entity_poly.pdbx_strand_id
1 'polypeptide(L)'
;MSSVFARSGHQTCLSTRLRLPQVNVISKRHIQLKIVPVTPTQSPKSPAPFRERTPRVPAVPPKPPQDFNSLIEFVQGGIGSSSKRAVPSRGIRSASWSQMFLLVRTAEELEQVAEMFPKWREMQRSFRATDSELFVRRCEELGCPLLALRVFSNRPKYAFTLSSHLAAVQLIHSLHLAHPLDETISASSLFEVNKLAPATSSLPACAMLISACFYNQNHPTHPKDPRARELADTLLPILQELCAVTPASMIVNPFHRKNAVFFAKSRAWTVGALKRIKWVLKKEGKWDKYRWIGAALEKFGKSDVEPAALDAPVMLLAAPARQRRATEKG
;
A
#
# COMPACT_ATOMS: atom_id res chain seq x y z
N MET A 1 64.92 17.77 26.14
CA MET A 1 64.54 18.03 24.74
C MET A 1 63.27 17.24 24.48
N SER A 2 62.10 17.84 24.75
CA SER A 2 61.16 18.33 23.72
C SER A 2 60.59 17.15 22.91
N SER A 3 59.32 16.75 23.02
CA SER A 3 58.15 17.56 22.75
C SER A 3 56.88 16.89 23.28
N VAL A 4 56.01 17.73 23.85
CA VAL A 4 54.61 17.49 24.21
C VAL A 4 53.76 17.79 22.98
N PHE A 5 52.77 16.95 22.67
CA PHE A 5 51.64 17.34 21.81
C PHE A 5 50.34 16.81 22.40
N ALA A 6 49.67 17.69 23.14
CA ALA A 6 48.25 17.57 23.46
C ALA A 6 47.43 17.96 22.22
N ARG A 7 46.42 17.17 21.87
CA ARG A 7 45.34 17.59 20.97
C ARG A 7 44.02 17.47 21.71
N SER A 8 43.48 18.62 22.09
CA SER A 8 42.08 18.81 22.42
C SER A 8 41.26 18.81 21.11
N GLY A 9 40.17 18.04 21.09
CA GLY A 9 39.22 17.99 19.99
C GLY A 9 37.82 18.22 20.53
N HIS A 10 37.26 19.38 20.18
CA HIS A 10 35.99 19.92 20.61
C HIS A 10 34.79 18.97 20.39
N GLN A 11 33.99 18.78 21.44
CA GLN A 11 32.61 18.32 21.36
C GLN A 11 31.72 19.48 20.88
N THR A 12 31.21 19.39 19.66
CA THR A 12 30.09 20.23 19.20
C THR A 12 28.78 19.49 19.42
N CYS A 13 28.06 19.87 20.49
CA CYS A 13 26.67 19.51 20.73
C CYS A 13 25.76 20.18 19.67
N LEU A 14 25.28 19.40 18.71
CA LEU A 14 24.15 19.79 17.85
C LEU A 14 22.85 19.37 18.55
N SER A 15 22.28 20.30 19.32
CA SER A 15 20.94 20.18 19.90
C SER A 15 19.90 20.55 18.85
N THR A 16 19.46 19.57 18.06
CA THR A 16 18.35 19.76 17.12
C THR A 16 17.03 19.75 17.87
N ARG A 17 16.53 20.94 18.25
CA ARG A 17 15.18 21.13 18.79
C ARG A 17 14.14 20.77 17.72
N LEU A 18 13.45 19.65 17.93
CA LEU A 18 12.18 19.33 17.26
C LEU A 18 11.15 20.43 17.60
N ARG A 19 10.87 21.33 16.65
CA ARG A 19 9.74 22.25 16.72
C ARG A 19 8.47 21.47 16.41
N LEU A 20 7.61 21.33 17.41
CA LEU A 20 6.21 20.91 17.21
C LEU A 20 5.48 21.93 16.32
N PRO A 21 4.63 21.49 15.38
CA PRO A 21 3.82 22.40 14.58
C PRO A 21 2.77 23.08 15.46
N GLN A 22 2.77 24.42 15.42
CA GLN A 22 1.74 25.27 16.00
C GLN A 22 0.39 24.96 15.32
N VAL A 23 -0.60 24.55 16.12
CA VAL A 23 -1.97 24.33 15.68
C VAL A 23 -2.62 25.70 15.48
N ASN A 24 -2.73 26.13 14.22
CA ASN A 24 -3.48 27.32 13.87
C ASN A 24 -4.98 27.06 14.09
N VAL A 25 -5.55 27.79 15.06
CA VAL A 25 -6.98 27.85 15.34
C VAL A 25 -7.68 28.45 14.11
N ILE A 26 -8.46 27.62 13.41
CA ILE A 26 -9.22 28.02 12.23
C ILE A 26 -10.37 28.94 12.66
N SER A 27 -10.22 30.23 12.34
CA SER A 27 -11.24 31.26 12.47
C SER A 27 -12.46 30.93 11.60
N LYS A 28 -13.64 30.89 12.23
CA LYS A 28 -14.96 30.72 11.59
C LYS A 28 -15.17 31.79 10.52
N ARG A 29 -15.04 31.44 9.23
CA ARG A 29 -15.49 32.29 8.12
C ARG A 29 -16.95 31.98 7.82
N HIS A 30 -17.79 33.01 7.97
CA HIS A 30 -19.16 33.04 7.48
C HIS A 30 -19.19 32.79 5.97
N ILE A 31 -19.84 31.71 5.54
CA ILE A 31 -20.12 31.44 4.13
C ILE A 31 -21.46 32.12 3.81
N GLN A 32 -21.40 33.29 3.17
CA GLN A 32 -22.55 33.91 2.51
C GLN A 32 -22.84 33.12 1.23
N LEU A 33 -23.93 32.36 1.23
CA LEU A 33 -24.43 31.67 0.04
C LEU A 33 -25.01 32.71 -0.93
N LYS A 34 -24.25 33.02 -1.98
CA LYS A 34 -24.70 33.88 -3.08
C LYS A 34 -25.59 33.04 -4.00
N ILE A 35 -26.90 33.21 -3.88
CA ILE A 35 -27.90 32.60 -4.76
C ILE A 35 -27.69 33.20 -6.16
N VAL A 36 -27.31 32.35 -7.12
CA VAL A 36 -27.20 32.71 -8.54
C VAL A 36 -28.59 32.59 -9.17
N PRO A 37 -29.12 33.63 -9.82
CA PRO A 37 -30.42 33.55 -10.49
C PRO A 37 -30.34 32.62 -11.70
N VAL A 38 -31.28 31.67 -11.75
CA VAL A 38 -31.46 30.74 -12.87
C VAL A 38 -32.01 31.50 -14.07
N THR A 39 -31.25 31.53 -15.16
CA THR A 39 -31.67 32.12 -16.44
C THR A 39 -32.62 31.16 -17.16
N PRO A 40 -33.73 31.65 -17.73
CA PRO A 40 -34.73 30.80 -18.39
C PRO A 40 -34.21 30.17 -19.69
N THR A 41 -34.51 28.88 -19.81
CA THR A 41 -34.30 27.96 -20.93
C THR A 41 -34.75 28.54 -22.27
N GLN A 42 -33.82 28.61 -23.23
CA GLN A 42 -34.11 28.92 -24.62
C GLN A 42 -34.70 27.70 -25.36
N SER A 43 -35.67 28.02 -26.22
CA SER A 43 -36.45 27.14 -27.10
C SER A 43 -35.64 26.14 -27.95
N PRO A 44 -36.27 25.01 -28.34
CA PRO A 44 -35.65 23.95 -29.13
C PRO A 44 -35.38 24.41 -30.57
N LYS A 45 -34.11 24.35 -31.00
CA LYS A 45 -33.70 24.52 -32.41
C LYS A 45 -34.02 23.27 -33.22
N SER A 46 -34.57 23.52 -34.40
CA SER A 46 -34.97 22.60 -35.46
C SER A 46 -34.00 21.43 -35.70
N PRO A 47 -34.50 20.21 -35.98
CA PRO A 47 -33.67 19.03 -36.23
C PRO A 47 -32.87 19.16 -37.53
N ALA A 48 -31.55 19.04 -37.42
CA ALA A 48 -30.65 18.94 -38.56
C ALA A 48 -30.89 17.64 -39.35
N PRO A 49 -30.68 17.64 -40.68
CA PRO A 49 -30.90 16.46 -41.52
C PRO A 49 -30.01 15.29 -41.08
N PHE A 50 -30.63 14.13 -40.94
CA PHE A 50 -30.02 12.87 -40.58
C PHE A 50 -29.01 12.46 -41.67
N ARG A 51 -27.72 12.72 -41.45
CA ARG A 51 -26.65 12.16 -42.28
C ARG A 51 -26.54 10.67 -42.01
N GLU A 52 -26.96 9.87 -42.98
CA GLU A 52 -26.70 8.43 -43.07
C GLU A 52 -25.19 8.18 -42.89
N ARG A 53 -24.83 7.69 -41.70
CA ARG A 53 -23.47 7.26 -41.41
C ARG A 53 -23.27 5.93 -42.12
N THR A 54 -22.41 5.90 -43.12
CA THR A 54 -21.88 4.66 -43.68
C THR A 54 -21.42 3.74 -42.55
N PRO A 55 -21.76 2.44 -42.57
CA PRO A 55 -21.35 1.51 -41.53
C PRO A 55 -19.82 1.45 -41.49
N ARG A 56 -19.22 2.14 -40.52
CA ARG A 56 -17.79 1.95 -40.22
C ARG A 56 -17.66 0.54 -39.68
N VAL A 57 -17.21 -0.39 -40.52
CA VAL A 57 -16.73 -1.71 -40.08
C VAL A 57 -15.73 -1.44 -38.96
N PRO A 58 -16.05 -1.79 -37.69
CA PRO A 58 -15.12 -1.58 -36.61
C PRO A 58 -13.87 -2.39 -36.94
N ALA A 59 -12.74 -1.73 -37.12
CA ALA A 59 -11.46 -2.43 -37.24
C ALA A 59 -11.34 -3.31 -36.00
N VAL A 60 -11.46 -4.63 -36.19
CA VAL A 60 -11.42 -5.60 -35.10
C VAL A 60 -10.15 -5.32 -34.31
N PRO A 61 -10.26 -4.90 -33.04
CA PRO A 61 -9.07 -4.70 -32.24
C PRO A 61 -8.35 -6.06 -32.18
N PRO A 62 -7.02 -6.09 -32.39
CA PRO A 62 -6.27 -7.33 -32.28
C PRO A 62 -6.60 -7.96 -30.92
N LYS A 63 -6.90 -9.26 -30.95
CA LYS A 63 -7.23 -10.03 -29.75
C LYS A 63 -6.12 -9.79 -28.73
N PRO A 64 -6.43 -9.46 -27.47
CA PRO A 64 -5.39 -9.23 -26.47
C PRO A 64 -4.52 -10.49 -26.37
N PRO A 65 -3.19 -10.34 -26.28
CA PRO A 65 -2.28 -11.47 -26.12
C PRO A 65 -2.72 -12.31 -24.92
N GLN A 66 -2.77 -13.63 -25.12
CA GLN A 66 -3.17 -14.56 -24.05
C GLN A 66 -2.00 -14.89 -23.12
N ASP A 67 -0.76 -14.64 -23.56
CA ASP A 67 0.45 -15.03 -22.85
C ASP A 67 1.23 -13.81 -22.34
N PHE A 68 1.91 -13.98 -21.21
CA PHE A 68 2.70 -12.92 -20.58
C PHE A 68 3.82 -12.39 -21.49
N ASN A 69 4.60 -13.28 -22.12
CA ASN A 69 5.72 -12.90 -22.98
C ASN A 69 5.28 -12.06 -24.17
N SER A 70 4.20 -12.45 -24.84
CA SER A 70 3.66 -11.68 -25.97
C SER A 70 3.12 -10.31 -25.54
N LEU A 71 2.56 -10.20 -24.33
CA LEU A 71 2.14 -8.92 -23.77
C LEU A 71 3.34 -8.05 -23.38
N ILE A 72 4.41 -8.63 -22.84
CA ILE A 72 5.67 -7.91 -22.57
C ILE A 72 6.28 -7.41 -23.87
N GLU A 73 6.42 -8.23 -24.90
CA GLU A 73 6.99 -7.82 -26.19
C GLU A 73 6.16 -6.70 -26.82
N PHE A 74 4.82 -6.81 -26.77
CA PHE A 74 3.91 -5.77 -27.21
C PHE A 74 4.13 -4.45 -26.45
N VAL A 75 4.28 -4.53 -25.13
CA VAL A 75 4.49 -3.37 -24.27
C VAL A 75 5.89 -2.78 -24.49
N GLN A 76 6.94 -3.59 -24.56
CA GLN A 76 8.31 -3.14 -24.82
C GLN A 76 8.45 -2.51 -26.22
N GLY A 77 7.80 -3.07 -27.23
CA GLY A 77 7.79 -2.51 -28.59
C GLY A 77 7.06 -1.17 -28.68
N GLY A 78 6.04 -0.94 -27.83
CA GLY A 78 5.31 0.34 -27.78
C GLY A 78 5.91 1.37 -26.83
N ILE A 79 6.60 0.93 -25.76
CA ILE A 79 7.26 1.79 -24.78
C ILE A 79 8.66 2.15 -25.30
N GLY A 80 8.80 3.37 -25.83
CA GLY A 80 10.08 3.90 -26.31
C GLY A 80 10.18 4.03 -27.83
N SER A 81 9.18 3.57 -28.58
CA SER A 81 9.05 3.86 -30.02
C SER A 81 8.52 5.29 -30.22
N SER A 82 9.31 6.27 -29.78
CA SER A 82 9.09 7.70 -30.00
C SER A 82 9.51 8.07 -31.43
N SER A 83 8.92 7.39 -32.42
CA SER A 83 8.98 7.85 -33.80
C SER A 83 8.37 9.25 -33.86
N LYS A 84 9.22 10.26 -34.07
CA LYS A 84 8.83 11.66 -34.26
C LYS A 84 7.90 11.86 -35.47
N ARG A 85 7.72 10.83 -36.32
CA ARG A 85 6.76 10.83 -37.43
C ARG A 85 5.48 10.14 -36.98
N ALA A 86 4.56 10.97 -36.53
CA ALA A 86 3.23 10.62 -36.06
C ALA A 86 2.40 9.91 -37.13
N VAL A 87 2.33 8.59 -37.05
CA VAL A 87 1.00 7.95 -37.07
C VAL A 87 0.55 7.92 -35.61
N PRO A 88 -0.73 8.12 -35.27
CA PRO A 88 -1.25 7.86 -33.92
C PRO A 88 -1.12 6.36 -33.65
N SER A 89 0.10 5.91 -33.39
CA SER A 89 0.44 4.54 -33.03
C SER A 89 -0.44 4.19 -31.86
N ARG A 90 -1.22 3.12 -32.01
CA ARG A 90 -2.10 2.51 -31.00
C ARG A 90 -1.36 2.48 -29.66
N GLY A 91 -1.50 3.54 -28.87
CA GLY A 91 -0.75 3.69 -27.64
C GLY A 91 -1.12 2.56 -26.69
N ILE A 92 -0.13 2.08 -25.95
CA ILE A 92 -0.35 1.09 -24.90
C ILE A 92 -1.42 1.65 -23.96
N ARG A 93 -2.50 0.89 -23.80
CA ARG A 93 -3.62 1.29 -22.96
C ARG A 93 -3.24 1.01 -21.52
N SER A 94 -3.73 1.83 -20.58
CA SER A 94 -3.55 1.59 -19.14
C SER A 94 -4.03 0.18 -18.74
N ALA A 95 -5.06 -0.36 -19.41
CA ALA A 95 -5.53 -1.73 -19.21
C ALA A 95 -4.48 -2.82 -19.48
N SER A 96 -3.46 -2.57 -20.32
CA SER A 96 -2.37 -3.51 -20.56
C SER A 96 -1.54 -3.75 -19.29
N TRP A 97 -1.37 -2.73 -18.44
CA TRP A 97 -0.68 -2.90 -17.15
C TRP A 97 -1.46 -3.77 -16.19
N SER A 98 -2.76 -3.50 -16.05
CA SER A 98 -3.63 -4.33 -15.22
C SER A 98 -3.62 -5.80 -15.70
N GLN A 99 -3.64 -6.03 -17.01
CA GLN A 99 -3.54 -7.38 -17.58
C GLN A 99 -2.17 -8.02 -17.31
N MET A 100 -1.06 -7.27 -17.43
CA MET A 100 0.27 -7.80 -17.09
C MET A 100 0.33 -8.26 -15.63
N PHE A 101 -0.12 -7.44 -14.68
CA PHE A 101 -0.11 -7.83 -13.26
C PHE A 101 -0.93 -9.09 -12.99
N LEU A 102 -2.00 -9.34 -13.74
CA LEU A 102 -2.81 -10.55 -13.63
C LEU A 102 -2.17 -11.78 -14.28
N LEU A 103 -1.32 -11.60 -15.29
CA LEU A 103 -0.69 -12.69 -16.04
C LEU A 103 0.67 -13.13 -15.46
N VAL A 104 1.42 -12.22 -14.84
CA VAL A 104 2.70 -12.51 -14.17
C VAL A 104 2.53 -13.68 -13.22
N ARG A 105 3.38 -14.70 -13.28
CA ARG A 105 3.35 -15.92 -12.44
C ARG A 105 4.52 -16.02 -11.48
N THR A 106 5.64 -15.33 -11.73
CA THR A 106 6.83 -15.39 -10.87
C THR A 106 7.27 -14.01 -10.38
N ALA A 107 8.09 -13.98 -9.34
CA ALA A 107 8.61 -12.72 -8.79
C ALA A 107 9.54 -12.01 -9.78
N GLU A 108 10.31 -12.77 -10.55
CA GLU A 108 11.23 -12.28 -11.58
C GLU A 108 10.47 -11.62 -12.73
N GLU A 109 9.37 -12.23 -13.16
CA GLU A 109 8.47 -11.64 -14.16
C GLU A 109 7.88 -10.31 -13.65
N LEU A 110 7.51 -10.23 -12.37
CA LEU A 110 7.00 -8.98 -11.79
C LEU A 110 8.07 -7.89 -11.72
N GLU A 111 9.33 -8.28 -11.42
CA GLU A 111 10.47 -7.37 -11.41
C GLU A 111 10.77 -6.84 -12.82
N GLN A 112 10.70 -7.69 -13.84
CA GLN A 112 10.81 -7.28 -15.25
C GLN A 112 9.74 -6.25 -15.62
N VAL A 113 8.50 -6.44 -15.16
CA VAL A 113 7.42 -5.46 -15.37
C VAL A 113 7.73 -4.13 -14.68
N ALA A 114 8.25 -4.17 -13.45
CA ALA A 114 8.60 -2.96 -12.70
C ALA A 114 9.72 -2.14 -13.36
N GLU A 115 10.69 -2.79 -14.00
CA GLU A 115 11.77 -2.10 -14.74
C GLU A 115 11.26 -1.37 -16.01
N MET A 116 10.03 -1.62 -16.46
CA MET A 116 9.41 -0.88 -17.57
C MET A 116 8.73 0.43 -17.13
N PHE A 117 8.47 0.63 -15.83
CA PHE A 117 7.77 1.83 -15.33
C PHE A 117 8.46 3.17 -15.64
N PRO A 118 9.80 3.31 -15.58
CA PRO A 118 10.46 4.58 -15.90
C PRO A 118 10.17 5.07 -17.31
N LYS A 119 10.09 4.15 -18.28
CA LYS A 119 9.78 4.47 -19.67
C LYS A 119 8.31 4.84 -19.85
N TRP A 120 7.38 4.23 -19.10
CA TRP A 120 5.97 4.65 -19.07
C TRP A 120 5.82 6.12 -18.62
N ARG A 121 6.60 6.50 -17.62
CA ARG A 121 6.69 7.88 -17.14
C ARG A 121 7.27 8.83 -18.19
N GLU A 122 8.31 8.44 -18.92
CA GLU A 122 8.89 9.26 -19.99
C GLU A 122 7.87 9.62 -21.08
N MET A 123 6.87 8.75 -21.29
CA MET A 123 5.73 9.02 -22.17
C MET A 123 4.68 9.98 -21.57
N GLN A 124 4.96 10.60 -20.41
CA GLN A 124 4.05 11.47 -19.66
C GLN A 124 2.73 10.78 -19.30
N ARG A 125 2.77 9.47 -19.05
CA ARG A 125 1.62 8.68 -18.61
C ARG A 125 1.72 8.41 -17.11
N SER A 126 0.56 8.29 -16.46
CA SER A 126 0.44 7.97 -15.05
C SER A 126 -0.30 6.67 -14.83
N PHE A 127 -0.01 6.02 -13.70
CA PHE A 127 -0.73 4.84 -13.25
C PHE A 127 -2.00 5.23 -12.47
N ARG A 128 -3.01 4.37 -12.51
CA ARG A 128 -4.25 4.53 -11.74
C ARG A 128 -4.12 3.92 -10.35
N ALA A 129 -5.00 4.30 -9.43
CA ALA A 129 -5.06 3.68 -8.10
C ALA A 129 -5.27 2.15 -8.18
N THR A 130 -6.11 1.68 -9.10
CA THR A 130 -6.32 0.24 -9.34
C THR A 130 -5.05 -0.48 -9.78
N ASP A 131 -4.15 0.18 -10.52
CA ASP A 131 -2.87 -0.42 -10.92
C ASP A 131 -1.98 -0.65 -9.70
N SER A 132 -1.94 0.30 -8.75
CA SER A 132 -1.20 0.13 -7.49
C SER A 132 -1.75 -0.99 -6.61
N GLU A 133 -3.09 -1.16 -6.57
CA GLU A 133 -3.74 -2.25 -5.84
C GLU A 133 -3.40 -3.61 -6.45
N LEU A 134 -3.50 -3.75 -7.77
CA LEU A 134 -3.15 -4.98 -8.47
C LEU A 134 -1.67 -5.33 -8.31
N PHE A 135 -0.79 -4.35 -8.37
CA PHE A 135 0.65 -4.56 -8.21
C PHE A 135 1.01 -5.03 -6.79
N VAL A 136 0.53 -4.35 -5.74
CA VAL A 136 0.77 -4.77 -4.35
C VAL A 136 0.17 -6.15 -4.09
N ARG A 137 -1.06 -6.38 -4.56
CA ARG A 137 -1.71 -7.69 -4.43
C ARG A 137 -0.89 -8.79 -5.09
N ARG A 138 -0.36 -8.55 -6.29
CA ARG A 138 0.47 -9.54 -6.97
C ARG A 138 1.80 -9.76 -6.24
N CYS A 139 2.41 -8.72 -5.67
CA CYS A 139 3.60 -8.86 -4.83
C CYS A 139 3.33 -9.73 -3.59
N GLU A 140 2.16 -9.55 -2.95
CA GLU A 140 1.75 -10.39 -1.81
C GLU A 140 1.52 -11.85 -2.25
N GLU A 141 0.77 -12.08 -3.33
CA GLU A 141 0.49 -13.43 -3.86
C GLU A 141 1.75 -14.20 -4.28
N LEU A 142 2.78 -13.50 -4.74
CA LEU A 142 4.05 -14.09 -5.17
C LEU A 142 5.11 -14.11 -4.04
N GLY A 143 4.79 -13.62 -2.84
CA GLY A 143 5.71 -13.59 -1.72
C GLY A 143 6.90 -12.63 -1.92
N CYS A 144 6.75 -11.57 -2.71
CA CYS A 144 7.78 -10.57 -2.98
C CYS A 144 7.40 -9.12 -2.56
N PRO A 145 6.89 -8.88 -1.34
CA PRO A 145 6.41 -7.55 -0.94
C PRO A 145 7.52 -6.48 -0.86
N LEU A 146 8.78 -6.89 -0.70
CA LEU A 146 9.94 -5.98 -0.75
C LEU A 146 10.10 -5.31 -2.14
N LEU A 147 9.66 -5.97 -3.21
CA LEU A 147 9.63 -5.36 -4.55
C LEU A 147 8.67 -4.16 -4.57
N ALA A 148 7.47 -4.32 -4.01
CA ALA A 148 6.51 -3.22 -3.89
C ALA A 148 7.09 -2.08 -3.06
N LEU A 149 7.68 -2.38 -1.89
CA LEU A 149 8.29 -1.38 -1.03
C LEU A 149 9.40 -0.61 -1.76
N ARG A 150 10.30 -1.30 -2.48
CA ARG A 150 11.36 -0.69 -3.29
C ARG A 150 10.81 0.24 -4.38
N VAL A 151 9.76 -0.19 -5.07
CA VAL A 151 9.14 0.58 -6.15
C VAL A 151 8.48 1.85 -5.62
N PHE A 152 7.69 1.75 -4.55
CA PHE A 152 6.99 2.91 -3.99
C PHE A 152 7.90 3.85 -3.21
N SER A 153 9.01 3.34 -2.64
CA SER A 153 10.01 4.19 -1.97
C SER A 153 10.84 5.01 -2.97
N ASN A 154 11.08 4.48 -4.17
CA ASN A 154 11.84 5.18 -5.21
C ASN A 154 10.92 5.81 -6.27
N ARG A 155 10.11 6.79 -5.83
CA ARG A 155 9.21 7.54 -6.71
C ARG A 155 9.93 8.22 -7.89
N PRO A 156 11.14 8.81 -7.74
CA PRO A 156 11.84 9.41 -8.87
C PRO A 156 12.16 8.40 -9.96
N LYS A 157 12.59 7.17 -9.64
CA LYS A 157 12.89 6.14 -10.64
C LYS A 157 11.64 5.64 -11.34
N TYR A 158 10.67 5.12 -10.59
CA TYR A 158 9.54 4.37 -11.16
C TYR A 158 8.33 5.24 -11.53
N ALA A 159 8.18 6.43 -10.92
CA ALA A 159 6.98 7.27 -10.97
C ALA A 159 5.66 6.50 -10.79
N PHE A 160 5.72 5.43 -10.01
CA PHE A 160 4.56 4.67 -9.61
C PHE A 160 4.20 5.08 -8.18
N THR A 161 3.04 5.71 -8.03
CA THR A 161 2.59 6.27 -6.75
C THR A 161 1.63 5.31 -6.06
N LEU A 162 1.76 5.22 -4.73
CA LEU A 162 0.84 4.44 -3.90
C LEU A 162 -0.43 5.27 -3.67
N SER A 163 -1.33 5.27 -4.66
CA SER A 163 -2.51 6.15 -4.66
C SER A 163 -3.73 5.56 -3.94
N SER A 164 -3.67 4.29 -3.52
CA SER A 164 -4.77 3.60 -2.83
C SER A 164 -4.42 3.30 -1.39
N HIS A 165 -5.30 3.71 -0.48
CA HIS A 165 -5.22 3.36 0.94
C HIS A 165 -5.26 1.85 1.16
N LEU A 166 -6.07 1.13 0.36
CA LEU A 166 -6.16 -0.32 0.40
C LEU A 166 -4.81 -0.95 0.03
N ALA A 167 -4.18 -0.52 -1.06
CA ALA A 167 -2.86 -1.00 -1.46
C ALA A 167 -1.82 -0.78 -0.35
N ALA A 168 -1.87 0.37 0.34
CA ALA A 168 -0.96 0.68 1.42
C ALA A 168 -1.16 -0.21 2.66
N VAL A 169 -2.41 -0.46 3.07
CA VAL A 169 -2.74 -1.39 4.17
C VAL A 169 -2.32 -2.82 3.82
N GLN A 170 -2.56 -3.25 2.58
CA GLN A 170 -2.17 -4.58 2.11
C GLN A 170 -0.65 -4.76 2.07
N LEU A 171 0.10 -3.71 1.71
CA LEU A 171 1.56 -3.73 1.79
C LEU A 171 2.04 -3.93 3.24
N ILE A 172 1.47 -3.18 4.21
CA ILE A 172 1.76 -3.41 5.64
C ILE A 172 1.44 -4.85 6.04
N HIS A 173 0.28 -5.37 5.62
CA HIS A 173 -0.12 -6.75 5.92
C HIS A 173 0.95 -7.76 5.46
N SER A 174 1.42 -7.64 4.23
CA SER A 174 2.44 -8.53 3.67
C SER A 174 3.80 -8.45 4.37
N LEU A 175 4.12 -7.33 5.03
CA LEU A 175 5.41 -7.09 5.66
C LEU A 175 5.43 -7.42 7.17
N HIS A 176 4.36 -7.11 7.90
CA HIS A 176 4.39 -6.97 9.37
C HIS A 176 4.76 -8.22 10.20
N LEU A 177 4.73 -9.42 9.60
CA LEU A 177 5.13 -10.68 10.25
C LEU A 177 6.26 -11.41 9.53
N ALA A 178 6.45 -11.15 8.24
CA ALA A 178 7.38 -11.89 7.40
C ALA A 178 8.73 -11.18 7.25
N HIS A 179 8.76 -9.87 7.48
CA HIS A 179 9.91 -9.02 7.24
C HIS A 179 10.34 -8.27 8.51
N PRO A 180 11.59 -7.79 8.57
CA PRO A 180 12.06 -7.03 9.72
C PRO A 180 11.25 -5.74 9.92
N LEU A 181 11.25 -5.23 11.16
CA LEU A 181 10.35 -4.15 11.57
C LEU A 181 10.57 -2.84 10.80
N ASP A 182 11.81 -2.54 10.43
CA ASP A 182 12.21 -1.39 9.63
C ASP A 182 11.48 -1.31 8.28
N GLU A 183 11.26 -2.44 7.61
CA GLU A 183 10.51 -2.50 6.35
C GLU A 183 9.04 -2.17 6.56
N THR A 184 8.46 -2.63 7.68
CA THR A 184 7.08 -2.31 8.05
C THR A 184 6.91 -0.83 8.41
N ILE A 185 7.87 -0.26 9.14
CA ILE A 185 7.91 1.18 9.45
C ILE A 185 8.07 1.98 8.15
N SER A 186 8.94 1.54 7.24
CA SER A 186 9.16 2.19 5.95
C SER A 186 7.88 2.19 5.12
N ALA A 187 7.17 1.07 5.04
CA ALA A 187 5.87 0.97 4.39
C ALA A 187 4.82 1.89 5.05
N SER A 188 4.84 2.05 6.38
CA SER A 188 3.93 2.97 7.07
C SER A 188 4.19 4.44 6.73
N SER A 189 5.45 4.83 6.50
CA SER A 189 5.80 6.21 6.11
C SER A 189 5.36 6.54 4.68
N LEU A 190 5.19 5.54 3.81
CA LEU A 190 4.68 5.73 2.46
C LEU A 190 3.27 6.33 2.42
N PHE A 191 2.47 6.19 3.47
CA PHE A 191 1.13 6.79 3.53
C PHE A 191 1.24 8.31 3.40
N GLU A 192 2.03 8.96 4.25
CA GLU A 192 2.17 10.42 4.24
C GLU A 192 2.90 10.92 3.01
N VAL A 193 3.95 10.22 2.57
CA VAL A 193 4.71 10.54 1.34
C VAL A 193 3.79 10.56 0.11
N ASN A 194 2.79 9.67 0.06
CA ASN A 194 1.81 9.61 -1.02
C ASN A 194 0.52 10.40 -0.74
N LYS A 195 0.51 11.25 0.30
CA LYS A 195 -0.65 12.07 0.71
C LYS A 195 -1.90 11.25 1.06
N LEU A 196 -1.71 10.01 1.51
CA LEU A 196 -2.75 9.19 2.12
C LEU A 196 -2.89 9.56 3.60
N ALA A 197 -4.01 9.20 4.20
CA ALA A 197 -4.19 9.34 5.65
C ALA A 197 -3.12 8.49 6.38
N PRO A 198 -2.48 8.98 7.45
CA PRO A 198 -1.36 8.27 8.08
C PRO A 198 -1.78 6.87 8.57
N ALA A 199 -0.84 5.92 8.64
CA ALA A 199 -1.14 4.55 9.06
C ALA A 199 -1.81 4.48 10.44
N THR A 200 -1.49 5.42 11.34
CA THR A 200 -2.08 5.58 12.67
C THR A 200 -3.55 6.04 12.66
N SER A 201 -4.07 6.53 11.54
CA SER A 201 -5.50 6.86 11.38
C SER A 201 -6.33 5.67 10.89
N SER A 202 -5.68 4.60 10.42
CA SER A 202 -6.33 3.42 9.89
C SER A 202 -6.26 2.28 10.90
N LEU A 203 -7.42 1.85 11.39
CA LEU A 203 -7.52 0.74 12.35
C LEU A 203 -6.70 -0.51 11.96
N PRO A 204 -6.84 -1.09 10.75
CA PRO A 204 -6.05 -2.27 10.37
C PRO A 204 -4.55 -1.99 10.33
N ALA A 205 -4.12 -0.87 9.73
CA ALA A 205 -2.70 -0.54 9.63
C ALA A 205 -2.06 -0.28 11.00
N CYS A 206 -2.72 0.50 11.86
CA CYS A 206 -2.28 0.79 13.22
C CYS A 206 -2.16 -0.50 14.05
N ALA A 207 -3.17 -1.37 14.00
CA ALA A 207 -3.14 -2.66 14.69
C ALA A 207 -1.99 -3.56 14.19
N MET A 208 -1.79 -3.65 12.88
CA MET A 208 -0.69 -4.44 12.29
C MET A 208 0.69 -3.86 12.65
N LEU A 209 0.85 -2.54 12.66
CA LEU A 209 2.10 -1.88 13.05
C LEU A 209 2.46 -2.16 14.51
N ILE A 210 1.49 -2.05 15.43
CA ILE A 210 1.69 -2.42 16.85
C ILE A 210 2.00 -3.90 16.98
N SER A 211 1.29 -4.76 16.23
CA SER A 211 1.57 -6.20 16.19
C SER A 211 3.00 -6.49 15.71
N ALA A 212 3.50 -5.77 14.69
CA ALA A 212 4.88 -5.91 14.19
C ALA A 212 5.90 -5.54 15.26
N CYS A 213 5.66 -4.45 15.97
CA CYS A 213 6.53 -3.98 17.06
C CYS A 213 6.67 -5.03 18.17
N PHE A 214 5.56 -5.65 18.59
CA PHE A 214 5.60 -6.73 19.57
C PHE A 214 6.18 -8.04 19.03
N TYR A 215 5.96 -8.33 17.75
CA TYR A 215 6.53 -9.51 17.10
C TYR A 215 8.06 -9.44 17.06
N ASN A 216 8.63 -8.29 16.69
CA ASN A 216 10.07 -8.06 16.62
C ASN A 216 10.80 -8.34 17.95
N GLN A 217 10.13 -8.14 19.09
CA GLN A 217 10.72 -8.42 20.41
C GLN A 217 10.74 -9.89 20.80
N ASN A 218 9.76 -10.64 20.29
CA ASN A 218 9.52 -12.03 20.68
C ASN A 218 10.07 -13.01 19.65
N HIS A 219 10.38 -12.57 18.43
CA HIS A 219 10.85 -13.46 17.38
C HIS A 219 12.33 -13.83 17.55
N PRO A 220 12.71 -15.11 17.47
CA PRO A 220 14.09 -15.55 17.72
C PRO A 220 15.09 -15.08 16.67
N THR A 221 14.65 -14.83 15.43
CA THR A 221 15.55 -14.47 14.31
C THR A 221 15.69 -12.97 14.09
N HIS A 222 14.84 -12.13 14.70
CA HIS A 222 14.89 -10.70 14.50
C HIS A 222 15.73 -10.02 15.58
N PRO A 223 16.53 -8.98 15.22
CA PRO A 223 17.26 -8.20 16.21
C PRO A 223 16.27 -7.49 17.12
N LYS A 224 16.42 -7.71 18.44
CA LYS A 224 15.59 -7.07 19.45
C LYS A 224 15.90 -5.58 19.48
N ASP A 225 14.93 -4.76 19.09
CA ASP A 225 15.02 -3.31 19.19
C ASP A 225 14.12 -2.81 20.35
N PRO A 226 14.70 -2.26 21.43
CA PRO A 226 13.93 -1.67 22.52
C PRO A 226 12.99 -0.55 22.06
N ARG A 227 13.35 0.19 21.00
CA ARG A 227 12.54 1.29 20.46
C ARG A 227 11.22 0.79 19.87
N ALA A 228 11.18 -0.46 19.41
CA ALA A 228 9.93 -1.09 18.98
C ALA A 228 8.91 -1.13 20.14
N ARG A 229 9.38 -1.28 21.39
CA ARG A 229 8.50 -1.36 22.56
C ARG A 229 7.86 -0.03 22.84
N GLU A 230 8.71 0.99 22.90
CA GLU A 230 8.30 2.36 23.14
C GLU A 230 7.29 2.79 22.09
N LEU A 231 7.57 2.52 20.81
CA LEU A 231 6.64 2.81 19.72
C LEU A 231 5.30 2.11 19.89
N ALA A 232 5.29 0.80 20.23
CA ALA A 232 4.04 0.08 20.48
C ALA A 232 3.25 0.68 21.64
N ASP A 233 3.92 1.01 22.75
CA ASP A 233 3.28 1.60 23.93
C ASP A 233 2.71 3.00 23.64
N THR A 234 3.38 3.81 22.79
CA THR A 234 2.89 5.11 22.32
C THR A 234 1.67 4.98 21.40
N LEU A 235 1.60 3.93 20.58
CA LEU A 235 0.52 3.72 19.62
C LEU A 235 -0.74 3.07 20.24
N LEU A 236 -0.61 2.37 21.37
CA LEU A 236 -1.74 1.69 22.02
C LEU A 236 -2.94 2.60 22.36
N PRO A 237 -2.75 3.82 22.91
CA PRO A 237 -3.86 4.76 23.13
C PRO A 237 -4.57 5.17 21.84
N ILE A 238 -3.83 5.38 20.75
CA ILE A 238 -4.40 5.70 19.43
C ILE A 238 -5.24 4.53 18.92
N LEU A 239 -4.72 3.31 19.05
CA LEU A 239 -5.47 2.11 18.67
C LEU A 239 -6.76 1.95 19.49
N GLN A 240 -6.73 2.28 20.79
CA GLN A 240 -7.91 2.26 21.65
C GLN A 240 -8.99 3.23 21.15
N GLU A 241 -8.60 4.47 20.81
CA GLU A 241 -9.50 5.47 20.26
C GLU A 241 -10.10 5.01 18.93
N LEU A 242 -9.29 4.50 18.01
CA LEU A 242 -9.76 3.94 16.74
C LEU A 242 -10.76 2.80 16.94
N CYS A 243 -10.51 1.92 17.92
CA CYS A 243 -11.40 0.81 18.25
C CYS A 243 -12.75 1.31 18.80
N ALA A 244 -12.75 2.42 19.56
CA ALA A 244 -13.96 3.05 20.06
C ALA A 244 -14.78 3.67 18.93
N VAL A 245 -14.14 4.49 18.07
CA VAL A 245 -14.80 5.27 17.01
C VAL A 245 -15.24 4.42 15.82
N THR A 246 -14.47 3.40 15.43
CA THR A 246 -14.78 2.60 14.22
C THR A 246 -15.99 1.71 14.48
N PRO A 247 -17.12 1.86 13.77
CA PRO A 247 -18.26 0.97 13.93
C PRO A 247 -17.95 -0.41 13.33
N ALA A 248 -18.54 -1.47 13.88
CA ALA A 248 -18.35 -2.83 13.38
C ALA A 248 -18.77 -2.97 11.89
N SER A 249 -19.77 -2.17 11.47
CA SER A 249 -20.30 -2.15 10.10
C SER A 249 -19.39 -1.47 9.08
N MET A 250 -18.52 -0.53 9.46
CA MET A 250 -17.57 0.10 8.52
C MET A 250 -16.54 -0.88 7.99
N ILE A 251 -16.38 -2.02 8.66
CA ILE A 251 -15.50 -3.10 8.23
C ILE A 251 -16.24 -4.09 7.31
N VAL A 252 -17.54 -3.93 7.07
CA VAL A 252 -18.37 -4.89 6.31
C VAL A 252 -19.25 -4.18 5.28
N ASN A 253 -18.89 -2.99 4.79
CA ASN A 253 -19.81 -2.25 3.91
C ASN A 253 -20.05 -3.02 2.58
N PRO A 254 -21.23 -3.66 2.39
CA PRO A 254 -21.46 -4.61 1.31
C PRO A 254 -21.99 -3.93 0.04
N PHE A 255 -22.28 -2.63 0.08
CA PHE A 255 -22.88 -1.89 -1.04
C PHE A 255 -21.94 -1.73 -2.24
N HIS A 256 -20.65 -2.03 -2.06
CA HIS A 256 -19.71 -2.17 -3.15
C HIS A 256 -19.17 -3.60 -3.19
N ARG A 257 -19.82 -4.48 -3.99
CA ARG A 257 -19.38 -5.87 -4.22
C ARG A 257 -17.88 -6.00 -4.49
N LYS A 258 -17.28 -5.03 -5.18
CA LYS A 258 -15.84 -4.99 -5.48
C LYS A 258 -14.95 -4.75 -4.24
N ASN A 259 -15.48 -4.10 -3.21
CA ASN A 259 -14.77 -3.77 -1.97
C ASN A 259 -15.12 -4.71 -0.80
N ALA A 260 -16.20 -5.50 -0.91
CA ALA A 260 -16.64 -6.41 0.14
C ALA A 260 -15.52 -7.40 0.56
N VAL A 261 -14.76 -7.92 -0.41
CA VAL A 261 -13.60 -8.79 -0.15
C VAL A 261 -12.52 -8.05 0.65
N PHE A 262 -12.24 -6.79 0.32
CA PHE A 262 -11.25 -5.99 1.04
C PHE A 262 -11.70 -5.69 2.48
N PHE A 263 -12.97 -5.37 2.67
CA PHE A 263 -13.56 -5.13 3.97
C PHE A 263 -13.45 -6.37 4.87
N ALA A 264 -13.79 -7.55 4.34
CA ALA A 264 -13.61 -8.83 5.03
C ALA A 264 -12.12 -9.11 5.36
N LYS A 265 -11.20 -8.85 4.43
CA LYS A 265 -9.76 -8.98 4.66
C LYS A 265 -9.26 -8.03 5.75
N SER A 266 -9.58 -6.75 5.65
CA SER A 266 -9.21 -5.74 6.64
C SER A 266 -9.69 -6.09 8.05
N ARG A 267 -10.89 -6.69 8.14
CA ARG A 267 -11.41 -7.26 9.39
C ARG A 267 -10.51 -8.36 9.92
N ALA A 268 -10.24 -9.37 9.10
CA ALA A 268 -9.44 -10.53 9.46
C ALA A 268 -8.05 -10.09 9.92
N TRP A 269 -7.42 -9.17 9.19
CA TRP A 269 -6.13 -8.58 9.52
C TRP A 269 -6.16 -7.86 10.86
N THR A 270 -7.18 -7.03 11.10
CA THR A 270 -7.36 -6.32 12.38
C THR A 270 -7.52 -7.30 13.54
N VAL A 271 -8.42 -8.29 13.41
CA VAL A 271 -8.66 -9.31 14.44
C VAL A 271 -7.41 -10.13 14.70
N GLY A 272 -6.69 -10.54 13.65
CA GLY A 272 -5.44 -11.27 13.75
C GLY A 272 -4.36 -10.48 14.51
N ALA A 273 -4.19 -9.20 14.18
CA ALA A 273 -3.27 -8.31 14.86
C ALA A 273 -3.66 -8.10 16.34
N LEU A 274 -4.95 -7.83 16.63
CA LEU A 274 -5.44 -7.66 18.01
C LEU A 274 -5.27 -8.92 18.86
N LYS A 275 -5.46 -10.13 18.29
CA LYS A 275 -5.20 -11.39 18.99
C LYS A 275 -3.73 -11.52 19.39
N ARG A 276 -2.81 -11.16 18.51
CA ARG A 276 -1.36 -11.16 18.79
C ARG A 276 -0.98 -10.15 19.87
N ILE A 277 -1.50 -8.93 19.77
CA ILE A 277 -1.29 -7.91 20.80
C ILE A 277 -1.79 -8.39 22.17
N LYS A 278 -3.01 -8.94 22.23
CA LYS A 278 -3.58 -9.53 23.45
C LYS A 278 -2.69 -10.61 24.03
N TRP A 279 -2.15 -11.51 23.20
CA TRP A 279 -1.27 -12.58 23.65
C TRP A 279 0.01 -12.05 24.32
N VAL A 280 0.68 -11.08 23.70
CA VAL A 280 1.90 -10.47 24.25
C VAL A 280 1.60 -9.75 25.57
N LEU A 281 0.54 -8.95 25.63
CA LEU A 281 0.16 -8.20 26.84
C LEU A 281 -0.24 -9.12 28.01
N LYS A 282 -0.85 -10.28 27.71
CA LYS A 282 -1.12 -11.32 28.73
C LYS A 282 0.16 -11.92 29.28
N LYS A 283 1.11 -12.27 28.41
CA LYS A 283 2.41 -12.83 28.80
C LYS A 283 3.19 -11.88 29.71
N GLU A 284 3.03 -10.58 29.51
CA GLU A 284 3.66 -9.54 30.33
C GLU A 284 2.91 -9.19 31.62
N GLY A 285 1.75 -9.81 31.90
CA GLY A 285 0.94 -9.47 33.08
C GLY A 285 0.27 -8.09 33.01
N LYS A 286 0.25 -7.43 31.84
CA LYS A 286 -0.34 -6.09 31.65
C LYS A 286 -1.80 -6.14 31.18
N TRP A 287 -2.39 -7.33 31.07
CA TRP A 287 -3.71 -7.53 30.47
C TRP A 287 -4.82 -6.69 31.11
N ASP A 288 -4.79 -6.49 32.42
CA ASP A 288 -5.83 -5.74 33.13
C ASP A 288 -5.97 -4.29 32.65
N LYS A 289 -4.85 -3.66 32.27
CA LYS A 289 -4.84 -2.31 31.69
C LYS A 289 -5.46 -2.26 30.30
N TYR A 290 -5.43 -3.37 29.55
CA TYR A 290 -5.81 -3.43 28.14
C TYR A 290 -7.02 -4.34 27.87
N ARG A 291 -7.93 -4.48 28.85
CA ARG A 291 -9.16 -5.27 28.71
C ARG A 291 -10.04 -4.82 27.54
N TRP A 292 -9.95 -3.55 27.12
CA TRP A 292 -10.66 -3.00 25.96
C TRP A 292 -10.33 -3.75 24.65
N ILE A 293 -9.15 -4.37 24.54
CA ILE A 293 -8.79 -5.21 23.38
C ILE A 293 -9.70 -6.44 23.30
N GLY A 294 -10.13 -6.97 24.45
CA GLY A 294 -11.10 -8.06 24.52
C GLY A 294 -12.45 -7.64 23.95
N ALA A 295 -12.96 -6.49 24.38
CA ALA A 295 -14.20 -5.92 23.84
C ALA A 295 -14.09 -5.59 22.34
N ALA A 296 -12.95 -5.07 21.88
CA ALA A 296 -12.68 -4.82 20.47
C ALA A 296 -12.69 -6.13 19.66
N LEU A 297 -12.07 -7.20 20.18
CA LEU A 297 -12.09 -8.52 19.53
C LEU A 297 -13.49 -9.11 19.45
N GLU A 298 -14.36 -8.89 20.43
CA GLU A 298 -15.76 -9.31 20.36
C GLU A 298 -16.54 -8.48 19.33
N LYS A 299 -16.36 -7.15 19.35
CA LYS A 299 -16.96 -6.20 18.40
C LYS A 299 -16.61 -6.54 16.95
N PHE A 300 -15.34 -6.83 16.69
CA PHE A 300 -14.84 -7.14 15.35
C PHE A 300 -14.82 -8.64 15.03
N GLY A 301 -15.04 -9.53 15.99
CA GLY A 301 -15.00 -10.99 15.81
C GLY A 301 -16.35 -11.61 15.43
N LYS A 302 -17.47 -10.98 15.80
CA LYS A 302 -18.83 -11.44 15.48
C LYS A 302 -19.16 -11.20 13.99
N SER A 303 -18.71 -12.08 13.11
CA SER A 303 -19.01 -12.06 11.67
C SER A 303 -19.69 -13.35 11.29
N ASP A 304 -20.83 -13.27 10.62
CA ASP A 304 -21.47 -14.44 9.99
C ASP A 304 -20.76 -14.87 8.71
N VAL A 305 -19.73 -14.12 8.28
CA VAL A 305 -18.89 -14.46 7.13
C VAL A 305 -17.82 -15.45 7.57
N GLU A 306 -18.04 -16.73 7.24
CA GLU A 306 -17.13 -17.83 7.51
C GLU A 306 -15.71 -17.54 6.94
N PRO A 307 -14.65 -17.56 7.76
CA PRO A 307 -13.30 -17.16 7.36
C PRO A 307 -12.56 -18.19 6.47
N ALA A 308 -13.18 -19.33 6.16
CA ALA A 308 -12.53 -20.47 5.51
C ALA A 308 -11.96 -20.19 4.10
N ALA A 309 -12.34 -19.08 3.45
CA ALA A 309 -11.89 -18.71 2.11
C ALA A 309 -10.81 -17.62 2.05
N LEU A 310 -10.39 -17.04 3.18
CA LEU A 310 -9.61 -15.79 3.16
C LEU A 310 -8.12 -15.91 3.50
N ASP A 311 -7.68 -16.96 4.19
CA ASP A 311 -6.27 -17.16 4.54
C ASP A 311 -5.94 -18.66 4.60
N ALA A 312 -5.39 -19.21 3.51
CA ALA A 312 -4.50 -20.36 3.66
C ALA A 312 -3.25 -19.85 4.40
N PRO A 313 -2.79 -20.51 5.48
CA PRO A 313 -1.71 -20.00 6.29
C PRO A 313 -0.41 -19.93 5.47
N VAL A 314 0.04 -18.71 5.19
CA VAL A 314 1.42 -18.41 4.75
C VAL A 314 2.46 -18.84 5.81
N MET A 315 2.00 -19.24 7.01
CA MET A 315 2.82 -19.75 8.12
C MET A 315 3.57 -21.07 7.83
N LEU A 316 3.43 -21.69 6.66
CA LEU A 316 4.12 -22.95 6.32
C LEU A 316 5.18 -22.85 5.20
N LEU A 317 5.46 -21.66 4.65
CA LEU A 317 6.47 -21.51 3.60
C LEU A 317 7.72 -20.70 3.99
N ALA A 318 7.83 -20.25 5.24
CA ALA A 318 9.10 -19.74 5.77
C ALA A 318 10.03 -20.88 6.25
N ALA A 319 10.20 -21.92 5.44
CA ALA A 319 11.47 -22.64 5.47
C ALA A 319 12.47 -21.74 4.74
N PRO A 320 13.60 -21.35 5.35
CA PRO A 320 14.57 -20.49 4.67
C PRO A 320 14.97 -21.20 3.37
N ALA A 321 14.82 -20.50 2.25
CA ALA A 321 15.43 -20.91 0.99
C ALA A 321 16.91 -21.19 1.30
N ARG A 322 17.28 -22.48 1.35
CA ARG A 322 18.65 -22.91 1.45
C ARG A 322 19.36 -22.31 0.24
N GLN A 323 20.06 -21.21 0.48
CA GLN A 323 21.09 -20.70 -0.40
C GLN A 323 22.07 -21.87 -0.58
N ARG A 324 21.95 -22.58 -1.70
CA ARG A 324 22.92 -23.58 -2.14
C ARG A 324 24.21 -22.81 -2.39
N ARG A 325 25.06 -22.70 -1.36
CA ARG A 325 26.48 -22.45 -1.57
C ARG A 325 27.00 -23.66 -2.32
N ALA A 326 27.14 -23.51 -3.63
CA ALA A 326 27.98 -24.37 -4.44
C ALA A 326 29.37 -24.32 -3.80
N THR A 327 29.76 -25.41 -3.17
CA THR A 327 31.16 -25.69 -2.86
C THR A 327 31.72 -26.31 -4.13
N GLU A 328 32.18 -25.47 -5.04
CA GLU A 328 33.18 -25.88 -6.03
C GLU A 328 34.47 -26.13 -5.25
N LYS A 329 34.73 -27.40 -4.94
CA LYS A 329 36.08 -27.92 -4.76
C LYS A 329 36.45 -28.58 -6.09
N GLY A 330 37.14 -27.83 -6.93
CA GLY A 330 38.15 -28.34 -7.84
C GLY A 330 39.51 -28.09 -7.19
#